data_AF-A0A955UQ31-F1
#
_entry.id   AF-A0A955UQ31-F1
#
_cell.length_a   1.000
_cell.length_b   1.000
_cell.length_c   1.000
_cell.angle_alpha   90.00
_cell.angle_beta   90.00
_cell.angle_gamma   90.00
#
_symmetry.space_group_name_H-M   'P 1'
#
loop_
_entity.id
_entity.type
_entity.pdbx_description
1 polymer ?
#
loop_
_entity_poly.entity_id
_entity_poly.type
_entity_poly.pdbx_seq_one_letter_code
_entity_poly.pdbx_strand_id
1 'polypeptide(L)'
;EVAELQAAFTHEELLLRHVLGLGEDVRVNPSGGALRQNPIMATGLCRIGHAADHVFGGGRRALAHSTSGPCLQQNLICIVEGRR
;
A
#
# COMPACT_ATOMS: atom_id res chain seq x y z
N GLU A 1 2.56 0.26 11.36
CA GLU A 1 3.79 1.01 11.03
C GLU A 1 3.57 1.70 9.70
N VAL A 2 3.50 0.95 8.60
CA VAL A 2 3.23 1.53 7.27
C VAL A 2 2.19 0.75 6.49
N ALA A 3 1.50 1.44 5.58
CA ALA A 3 0.65 0.84 4.56
C ALA A 3 0.96 1.50 3.20
N GLU A 4 1.27 0.69 2.19
CA GLU A 4 1.52 1.11 0.82
C GLU A 4 0.31 0.75 -0.04
N LEU A 5 -0.48 1.75 -0.39
CA LEU A 5 -1.75 1.61 -1.08
C LEU A 5 -1.63 2.02 -2.54
N GLN A 6 -1.99 1.11 -3.45
CA GLN A 6 -2.27 1.49 -4.82
C GLN A 6 -3.63 2.22 -4.86
N ALA A 7 -3.57 3.54 -4.92
CA ALA A 7 -4.71 4.45 -5.08
C ALA A 7 -4.40 5.40 -6.24
N ALA A 8 -5.02 5.18 -7.40
CA ALA A 8 -4.83 6.01 -8.58
C ALA A 8 -5.52 7.38 -8.43
N PHE A 9 -6.51 7.47 -7.54
CA PHE A 9 -7.22 8.71 -7.22
C PHE A 9 -7.23 8.96 -5.71
N THR A 10 -7.19 10.24 -5.32
CA THR A 10 -7.08 10.65 -3.91
C THR A 10 -8.21 10.12 -3.01
N HIS A 11 -9.43 10.03 -3.54
CA HIS A 11 -10.57 9.52 -2.79
C HIS A 11 -10.48 8.01 -2.51
N GLU A 12 -9.78 7.25 -3.35
CA GLU A 12 -9.57 5.81 -3.13
C GLU A 12 -8.70 5.58 -1.89
N GLU A 13 -7.72 6.44 -1.61
CA GLU A 13 -6.91 6.33 -0.39
C GLU A 13 -7.78 6.51 0.86
N LEU A 14 -8.68 7.49 0.88
CA LEU A 14 -9.61 7.71 2.00
C LEU A 14 -10.52 6.50 2.21
N LEU A 15 -11.08 5.96 1.13
CA LEU A 15 -11.90 4.75 1.15
C LEU A 15 -11.11 3.55 1.69
N LEU A 16 -9.93 3.29 1.12
CA LEU A 16 -9.07 2.16 1.50
C LEU A 16 -8.63 2.24 2.96
N ARG A 17 -8.24 3.42 3.45
CA ARG A 17 -7.91 3.65 4.86
C ARG A 17 -9.06 3.26 5.78
N HIS A 18 -10.27 3.69 5.43
CA HIS A 18 -11.48 3.40 6.20
C HIS A 18 -11.81 1.89 6.20
N VAL A 19 -11.90 1.27 5.02
CA VAL A 19 -12.34 -0.14 4.91
C VAL A 19 -11.29 -1.14 5.43
N LEU A 20 -10.00 -0.78 5.37
CA LEU A 20 -8.92 -1.60 5.93
C LEU A 20 -8.71 -1.37 7.44
N GLY A 21 -9.46 -0.43 8.05
CA GLY A 21 -9.35 -0.12 9.47
C GLY A 21 -7.97 0.37 9.88
N LEU A 22 -7.31 1.17 9.02
CA LEU A 22 -5.98 1.70 9.33
C LEU A 22 -6.09 2.77 10.41
N GLY A 23 -5.41 2.56 11.54
CA GLY A 23 -5.33 3.54 12.63
C GLY A 23 -4.58 4.80 12.23
N GLU A 24 -4.78 5.88 12.97
CA GLU A 24 -4.10 7.17 12.77
C GLU A 24 -2.57 7.08 12.93
N ASP A 25 -2.09 6.06 13.64
CA ASP A 25 -0.67 5.75 13.83
C ASP A 25 -0.01 5.05 12.62
N VAL A 26 -0.81 4.64 11.62
CA VAL A 26 -0.31 4.01 10.39
C VAL A 26 0.10 5.08 9.39
N ARG A 27 1.39 5.10 9.03
CA ARG A 27 1.89 5.94 7.95
C ARG A 27 1.46 5.36 6.60
N VAL A 28 0.58 6.05 5.90
CA VAL A 28 0.09 5.63 4.58
C VAL A 28 0.93 6.24 3.48
N ASN A 29 1.31 5.42 2.50
CA ASN A 29 2.07 5.81 1.32
C ASN A 29 3.35 6.63 1.59
N PRO A 30 4.24 6.24 2.54
CA PRO A 30 5.51 6.94 2.76
C PRO A 30 6.40 7.01 1.51
N SER A 31 6.26 6.08 0.55
CA SER A 31 6.90 6.15 -0.77
C SER A 31 6.36 7.28 -1.69
N GLY A 32 5.27 7.93 -1.30
CA GLY A 32 4.53 8.92 -2.09
C GLY A 32 3.34 8.37 -2.88
N GLY A 33 3.02 7.08 -2.76
CA GLY A 33 1.80 6.51 -3.35
C GLY A 33 1.83 6.37 -4.87
N ALA A 34 0.72 5.89 -5.44
CA ALA A 34 0.55 5.85 -6.90
C ALA A 34 0.38 7.25 -7.51
N LEU A 35 -0.01 8.26 -6.73
CA LEU A 35 -0.09 9.65 -7.19
C LEU A 35 1.28 10.24 -7.55
N ARG A 36 2.36 9.78 -6.90
CA ARG A 36 3.74 10.15 -7.27
C ARG A 36 4.23 9.37 -8.49
N GLN A 37 3.92 8.07 -8.57
CA GLN A 37 4.38 7.21 -9.66
C GLN A 37 3.41 6.04 -9.89
N ASN A 38 2.83 5.96 -11.10
CA ASN A 38 1.82 4.95 -11.46
C ASN A 38 2.19 4.18 -12.76
N PRO A 39 3.22 3.32 -12.76
CA PRO A 39 3.50 2.46 -13.90
C PRO A 39 2.40 1.41 -14.01
N ILE A 40 1.48 1.58 -14.97
CA ILE A 40 0.17 0.89 -15.07
C ILE A 40 0.21 -0.63 -14.81
N MET A 41 1.28 -1.34 -15.18
CA MET A 41 1.41 -2.80 -14.96
C MET A 41 2.23 -3.19 -13.72
N ALA A 42 2.92 -2.24 -13.09
CA ALA A 42 3.85 -2.49 -11.99
C ALA A 42 3.48 -1.76 -10.69
N THR A 43 2.51 -0.83 -10.69
CA THR A 43 2.22 0.00 -9.51
C THR A 43 1.97 -0.81 -8.25
N GLY A 44 1.16 -1.86 -8.34
CA GLY A 44 0.87 -2.76 -7.22
C GLY A 44 2.09 -3.52 -6.74
N LEU A 45 2.92 -4.02 -7.66
CA LEU A 45 4.18 -4.67 -7.32
C LEU A 45 5.16 -3.69 -6.65
N CYS A 46 5.21 -2.44 -7.10
CA CYS A 46 6.00 -1.40 -6.45
C CYS A 46 5.51 -1.12 -5.02
N ARG A 47 4.20 -1.17 -4.73
CA ARG A 47 3.68 -1.05 -3.36
C ARG A 47 4.18 -2.17 -2.45
N ILE A 48 4.20 -3.40 -2.97
CA ILE A 48 4.76 -4.55 -2.26
C ILE A 48 6.27 -4.36 -2.03
N GLY A 49 7.01 -3.88 -3.03
CA GLY A 49 8.43 -3.54 -2.92
C GLY A 49 8.69 -2.51 -1.81
N HIS A 50 7.96 -1.39 -1.78
CA HIS A 50 8.12 -0.37 -0.74
C HIS A 50 7.70 -0.86 0.65
N ALA A 51 6.69 -1.73 0.75
CA ALA A 51 6.37 -2.39 2.01
C ALA A 51 7.49 -3.31 2.50
N ALA A 52 8.16 -4.02 1.58
CA ALA A 52 9.33 -4.83 1.88
C ALA A 52 10.54 -3.97 2.28
N ASP A 53 10.79 -2.84 1.59
CA ASP A 53 11.85 -1.89 1.95
C ASP A 53 11.71 -1.40 3.40
N HIS A 54 10.48 -1.14 3.86
CA HIS A 54 10.22 -0.79 5.26
C HIS A 54 10.67 -1.89 6.23
N VAL A 55 10.34 -3.14 5.93
CA VAL A 55 10.73 -4.29 6.76
C VAL A 55 12.25 -4.51 6.73
N PHE A 56 12.87 -4.44 5.55
CA PHE A 56 14.33 -4.53 5.41
C PHE A 56 15.06 -3.37 6.09
N GLY A 57 14.43 -2.20 6.17
CA GLY A 57 14.91 -1.04 6.91
C GLY A 57 14.77 -1.14 8.44
N GLY A 58 14.35 -2.29 8.98
CA GLY A 58 14.20 -2.53 10.41
C GLY A 58 12.78 -2.39 10.94
N GLY A 59 11.80 -2.09 10.07
CA GLY A 59 10.39 -2.20 10.40
C GLY A 59 9.97 -3.65 10.68
N ARG A 60 8.92 -3.83 11.48
CA ARG A 60 8.44 -5.17 11.85
C ARG A 60 7.36 -5.69 10.91
N ARG A 61 6.44 -4.82 10.49
CA ARG A 61 5.34 -5.19 9.60
C ARG A 61 4.90 -4.05 8.70
N ALA A 62 4.48 -4.38 7.49
CA ALA A 62 3.89 -3.46 6.53
C ALA A 62 2.68 -4.10 5.85
N LEU A 63 1.70 -3.28 5.46
CA LEU A 63 0.62 -3.68 4.56
C LEU A 63 0.93 -3.17 3.16
N ALA A 64 0.71 -4.00 2.14
CA ALA A 64 0.70 -3.56 0.76
C ALA A 64 -0.64 -3.89 0.10
N HIS A 65 -1.09 -2.98 -0.76
CA HIS A 65 -2.31 -3.11 -1.52
C HIS A 65 -2.05 -2.88 -3.00
N SER A 66 -2.60 -3.75 -3.84
CA SER A 66 -2.60 -3.70 -5.29
C SER A 66 -4.02 -3.82 -5.80
N THR A 67 -4.35 -3.13 -6.89
CA THR A 67 -5.69 -3.14 -7.47
C THR A 67 -5.67 -3.20 -8.99
N SER A 68 -6.75 -3.73 -9.57
CA SER A 68 -6.98 -3.81 -11.01
C SER A 68 -8.46 -3.72 -11.35
N GLY A 69 -8.75 -3.20 -12.54
CA GLY A 69 -10.12 -3.00 -13.01
C GLY A 69 -10.76 -1.70 -12.50
N PRO A 70 -11.95 -1.36 -13.03
CA PRO A 70 -12.65 -0.14 -12.66
C PRO A 70 -13.13 -0.19 -11.21
N CYS A 71 -13.15 0.96 -10.52
CA CYS A 71 -13.76 1.10 -9.19
C CYS A 71 -13.23 0.08 -8.17
N LEU A 72 -11.92 -0.21 -8.18
CA LEU A 72 -11.29 -1.19 -7.29
C LEU A 72 -11.93 -2.59 -7.40
N GLN A 73 -12.31 -3.04 -8.61
CA GLN A 73 -13.00 -4.32 -8.80
C GLN A 73 -12.21 -5.52 -8.24
N GLN A 74 -10.88 -5.52 -8.44
CA GLN A 74 -9.98 -6.55 -7.97
C GLN A 74 -8.99 -5.93 -7.00
N ASN A 75 -8.85 -6.51 -5.81
CA ASN A 75 -7.90 -6.04 -4.81
C ASN A 75 -7.09 -7.21 -4.28
N LEU A 76 -5.78 -7.02 -4.21
CA LEU A 76 -4.86 -7.87 -3.48
C LEU A 76 -4.36 -7.09 -2.28
N ILE A 77 -4.44 -7.71 -1.11
CA ILE A 77 -3.90 -7.18 0.14
C ILE A 77 -2.90 -8.21 0.66
N CYS A 78 -1.70 -7.77 1.04
CA CYS A 78 -0.75 -8.62 1.72
C CYS A 78 -0.10 -7.90 2.90
N ILE A 79 0.31 -8.71 3.88
CA ILE A 79 1.10 -8.27 5.02
C ILE A 79 2.52 -8.80 4.81
N VAL A 80 3.51 -7.91 4.86
CA VAL A 80 4.92 -8.24 4.85
C VAL A 80 5.43 -8.15 6.29
N GLU A 81 5.98 -9.23 6.82
CA GLU A 81 6.50 -9.28 8.19
C GLU A 81 7.94 -9.79 8.23
N GLY A 82 8.78 -9.12 9.02
CA GLY A 82 10.11 -9.62 9.33
C GLY A 82 10.03 -10.70 10.41
N ARG A 83 10.58 -11.89 10.15
CA ARG A 83 10.74 -12.93 11.17
C ARG A 83 12.12 -12.78 11.83
N ARG A 84 12.15 -12.91 13.15
CA ARG A 84 13.39 -13.01 13.92
C ARG A 84 14.00 -14.39 13.75
#